data_AF-A0A954X215-F1
#
_entry.id   AF-A0A954X215-F1
#
_cell.length_a   1.000
_cell.length_b   1.000
_cell.length_c   1.000
_cell.angle_alpha   90.00
_cell.angle_beta   90.00
_cell.angle_gamma   90.00
#
_symmetry.space_group_name_H-M   'P 1'
#
loop_
_entity.id
_entity.type
_entity.pdbx_description
1 polymer ?
#
loop_
_entity_poly.entity_id
_entity_poly.type
_entity_poly.pdbx_seq_one_letter_code
_entity_poly.pdbx_strand_id
1 'polypeptide(L)' 'MVAEPVSPEHAARMKAGVEVFQREVRGILVGRCLLCHGGESVEGEFDLSTREALLKGGSEGPAVKPGKSAESRLV' A
#
# COMPACT_ATOMS: atom_id res chain seq x y z
N MET A 1 0.47 -9.33 19.04
CA MET A 1 0.17 -8.03 18.41
C MET A 1 -1.34 -7.89 18.49
N VAL A 2 -1.87 -7.04 19.37
CA VAL A 2 -3.31 -6.82 19.46
C VAL A 2 -3.63 -5.70 18.48
N ALA A 3 -4.36 -6.01 17.41
CA ALA A 3 -4.80 -4.99 16.47
C ALA A 3 -5.65 -3.96 17.22
N GLU A 4 -5.31 -2.68 17.09
CA GLU A 4 -6.11 -1.61 17.67
C GLU A 4 -7.56 -1.68 17.15
N PRO A 5 -8.55 -1.39 18.01
CA PRO A 5 -9.94 -1.36 17.58
C PRO A 5 -10.14 -0.29 16.51
N VAL A 6 -10.63 -0.71 15.34
CA VAL A 6 -10.95 0.20 14.23
C VAL A 6 -12.28 0.91 14.50
N SER A 7 -12.39 2.19 14.11
CA SER A 7 -13.62 2.96 14.35
C SER A 7 -14.80 2.40 13.52
N PRO A 8 -16.06 2.66 13.94
CA PRO A 8 -17.26 2.25 13.20
C PRO A 8 -17.27 2.73 11.74
N GLU A 9 -16.64 3.87 11.45
CA GLU A 9 -16.56 4.44 10.11
C GLU A 9 -15.46 3.80 9.24
N HIS A 10 -14.67 2.86 9.77
CA HIS A 10 -13.54 2.25 9.05
C HIS A 10 -13.97 1.63 7.72
N ALA A 11 -15.04 0.82 7.71
CA ALA A 11 -15.52 0.16 6.51
C ALA A 11 -15.94 1.17 5.41
N ALA A 12 -16.62 2.24 5.78
CA ALA A 12 -17.03 3.30 4.85
C ALA A 12 -15.82 4.02 4.25
N ARG A 13 -14.81 4.35 5.08
CA ARG A 13 -13.56 4.97 4.62
C ARG A 13 -12.77 4.04 3.69
N MET A 14 -12.69 2.74 4.01
CA MET A 14 -12.02 1.76 3.14
C MET A 14 -12.71 1.63 1.79
N LYS A 15 -14.05 1.62 1.74
CA LYS A 15 -14.81 1.60 0.48
C LYS A 15 -14.48 2.81 -0.39
N ALA A 16 -14.56 4.03 0.18
CA ALA A 16 -14.21 5.25 -0.53
C ALA A 16 -12.75 5.25 -1.00
N GLY A 17 -11.83 4.76 -0.18
CA GLY A 17 -10.41 4.62 -0.53
C GLY A 17 -10.16 3.67 -1.70
N VAL A 18 -10.91 2.57 -1.80
CA VAL A 18 -10.83 1.64 -2.95
C VAL A 18 -11.29 2.31 -4.24
N GLU A 19 -12.37 3.10 -4.20
CA GLU A 19 -12.86 3.85 -5.37
C GLU A 19 -11.80 4.86 -5.87
N VAL A 20 -11.19 5.61 -4.96
CA VAL A 20 -10.07 6.53 -5.27
C VAL A 20 -8.87 5.77 -5.82
N PHE A 21 -8.48 4.66 -5.18
CA PHE A 21 -7.34 3.85 -5.63
C PHE A 21 -7.51 3.39 -7.07
N GLN A 22 -8.69 2.84 -7.41
CA GLN A 22 -8.97 2.34 -8.74
C GLN A 22 -8.96 3.46 -9.79
N ARG A 23 -9.54 4.61 -9.47
CA ARG A 23 -9.69 5.73 -10.42
C ARG A 23 -8.39 6.53 -10.61
N GLU A 24 -7.61 6.72 -9.55
CA GLU A 24 -6.56 7.74 -9.53
C GLU A 24 -5.15 7.17 -9.28
N VAL A 25 -5.02 6.10 -8.49
CA VAL A 25 -3.72 5.62 -8.03
C VAL A 25 -3.22 4.42 -8.84
N ARG A 26 -4.08 3.45 -9.15
CA ARG A 26 -3.69 2.16 -9.76
C ARG A 26 -2.93 2.35 -11.07
N GLY A 27 -3.41 3.22 -11.95
CA GLY A 27 -2.77 3.46 -13.24
C GLY A 27 -1.33 3.99 -13.11
N ILE A 28 -1.09 4.84 -12.10
CA ILE A 28 0.23 5.40 -11.81
C ILE A 28 1.17 4.29 -11.32
N LEU A 29 0.75 3.50 -10.33
CA LEU A 29 1.58 2.44 -9.76
C LEU A 29 1.90 1.35 -10.78
N VAL A 30 0.91 0.94 -11.59
CA VAL A 30 1.12 -0.04 -12.65
C VAL A 30 2.06 0.49 -13.72
N GLY A 31 1.88 1.74 -14.16
CA GLY A 31 2.66 2.31 -15.25
C GLY A 31 4.07 2.77 -14.87
N ARG A 32 4.38 2.93 -13.58
CA ARG A 32 5.64 3.55 -13.13
C ARG A 32 6.40 2.77 -12.06
N CYS A 33 5.74 1.95 -11.26
CA CYS A 33 6.35 1.34 -10.08
C CYS A 33 6.49 -0.17 -10.23
N LEU A 34 5.48 -0.84 -10.80
CA LEU A 34 5.46 -2.31 -10.91
C LEU A 34 6.57 -2.90 -11.77
N LEU A 35 7.23 -2.11 -12.62
CA LEU A 35 8.35 -2.61 -13.42
C LEU A 35 9.54 -3.05 -12.55
N CYS A 36 9.83 -2.33 -11.47
CA CYS A 36 10.97 -2.56 -10.59
C CYS A 36 10.59 -3.11 -9.21
N HIS A 37 9.35 -2.87 -8.77
CA HIS A 37 8.87 -3.24 -7.44
C HIS A 37 7.62 -4.13 -7.54
N GLY A 38 7.64 -5.13 -8.41
CA GLY A 38 6.56 -6.12 -8.54
C GLY A 38 6.79 -7.14 -9.65
N GLY A 39 6.25 -8.35 -9.48
CA GLY A 39 6.30 -9.39 -10.50
C GLY A 39 7.72 -9.88 -10.82
N GLU A 40 8.25 -9.50 -11.98
CA GLU A 40 9.52 -10.00 -12.53
C GLU A 40 10.76 -9.37 -11.87
N SER A 41 10.62 -8.20 -11.22
CA SER A 41 11.70 -7.55 -10.48
C SER A 41 11.16 -6.97 -9.16
N VAL A 42 11.90 -7.19 -8.07
CA VAL A 42 11.53 -6.75 -6.71
C VAL A 42 12.74 -6.06 -6.07
N GLU A 43 13.08 -4.89 -6.59
CA GLU A 43 14.17 -4.07 -6.11
C GLU A 43 13.93 -3.63 -4.66
N GLY A 44 15.01 -3.57 -3.86
CA GLY A 44 14.92 -3.22 -2.44
C GLY A 44 14.04 -4.17 -1.61
N GLU A 45 13.83 -5.41 -2.10
CA GLU A 45 12.94 -6.41 -1.50
C GLU A 45 11.48 -5.92 -1.33
N PHE A 46 11.10 -4.86 -2.05
CA PHE A 46 9.80 -4.22 -1.96
C PHE A 46 8.91 -4.60 -3.14
N ASP A 47 7.82 -5.32 -2.86
CA ASP A 47 6.83 -5.75 -3.85
C ASP A 47 5.47 -5.08 -3.59
N LEU A 48 4.98 -4.30 -4.56
CA LEU A 48 3.68 -3.62 -4.53
C LEU A 48 2.61 -4.30 -5.38
N SER A 49 2.87 -5.48 -5.94
CA SER A 49 1.93 -6.22 -6.80
C SER A 49 0.71 -6.76 -6.05
N THR A 50 0.85 -7.00 -4.74
CA THR A 50 -0.23 -7.46 -3.86
C THR A 50 -0.31 -6.58 -2.63
N ARG A 51 -1.49 -6.54 -2.01
CA ARG A 51 -1.71 -5.77 -0.77
C ARG A 51 -0.85 -6.33 0.36
N GLU A 52 -0.73 -7.64 0.44
CA GLU A 52 0.02 -8.34 1.47
C GLU A 52 1.52 -8.02 1.38
N ALA A 53 2.09 -8.06 0.17
CA ALA A 53 3.50 -7.71 -0.05
C ALA A 53 3.78 -6.23 0.20
N LEU A 54 2.88 -5.34 -0.25
CA LEU A 54 2.98 -3.90 0.02
C LEU A 54 3.04 -3.59 1.52
N LEU A 55 2.23 -4.29 2.33
CA LEU A 55 2.19 -4.11 3.78
C LEU A 55 3.37 -4.77 4.50
N LYS A 56 3.97 -5.82 3.91
CA LYS A 56 5.22 -6.40 4.42
C LYS A 56 6.37 -5.38 4.35
N GLY A 57 6.38 -4.54 3.31
CA GLY A 57 7.46 -3.57 3.07
C GLY A 57 8.68 -4.21 2.40
N GLY A 58 9.80 -3.50 2.42
CA GLY A 58 11.05 -3.94 1.80
C GLY A 58 12.22 -3.97 2.78
N SER A 59 13.43 -3.93 2.26
CA SER A 59 14.68 -3.96 3.03
C SER A 59 14.81 -2.79 4.03
N GLU A 60 14.11 -1.69 3.76
CA GLU A 60 14.07 -0.51 4.61
C GLU A 60 12.88 -0.48 5.60
N GLY A 61 12.15 -1.59 5.71
CA GLY A 61 11.01 -1.74 6.59
C GLY A 61 9.65 -1.42 5.93
N PRO A 62 8.60 -1.16 6.75
CA PRO A 62 7.24 -0.95 6.24
C PRO A 62 7.13 0.28 5.34
N ALA A 63 6.69 0.07 4.10
CA ALA A 63 6.44 1.17 3.16
C ALA A 63 5.12 1.90 3.45
N VAL A 64 4.10 1.15 3.89
CA VAL A 64 2.75 1.66 4.14
C VAL A 64 2.30 1.35 5.56
N LYS A 65 1.86 2.39 6.27
CA LYS A 65 1.17 2.29 7.55
C LYS A 65 -0.30 2.68 7.35
N PRO A 66 -1.25 1.72 7.36
CA PRO A 66 -2.67 2.00 7.11
C PRO A 66 -3.21 3.12 8.01
N GLY A 67 -3.85 4.12 7.41
CA GLY A 67 -4.41 5.27 8.11
C GLY A 67 -3.40 6.33 8.58
N LYS A 68 -2.09 6.10 8.41
CA LYS A 68 -1.00 6.99 8.85
C LYS A 68 -0.12 7.39 7.68
N SER A 69 -0.69 8.14 6.73
CA SER A 69 -0.01 8.52 5.49
C SER A 69 1.30 9.27 5.74
N ALA A 70 1.30 10.25 6.64
CA ALA A 70 2.49 11.06 6.96
C ALA A 70 3.61 10.26 7.66
N GLU A 71 3.31 9.05 8.16
CA GLU A 71 4.30 8.16 8.78
C GLU A 71 4.69 6.98 7.86
N SER A 72 4.15 6.94 6.64
CA SER A 72 4.40 5.91 5.64
C SER A 72 5.52 6.35 4.72
N ARG A 73 6.53 5.50 4.51
CA ARG A 73 7.68 5.82 3.63
C ARG A 73 7.29 5.95 2.15
N LEU A 74 6.15 5.40 1.75
CA LEU A 74 5.65 5.48 0.39
C LEU A 74 5.24 6.91 -0.03
N VAL A 75 5.03 7.82 0.93
CA VAL A 75 4.61 9.22 0.72
C VAL A 75 5.75 10.16 1.10
#